data_AF-A0A6G1Z7S0-F1
#
_entry.id   AF-A0A6G1Z7S0-F1
#
_cell.length_a   1.000
_cell.length_b   1.000
_cell.length_c   1.000
_cell.angle_alpha   90.00
_cell.angle_beta   90.00
_cell.angle_gamma   90.00
#
_symmetry.space_group_name_H-M   'P 1'
#
loop_
_entity.id
_entity.type
_entity.pdbx_description
1 polymer ?
#
loop_
_entity_poly.entity_id
_entity_poly.type
_entity_poly.pdbx_seq_one_letter_code
_entity_poly.pdbx_strand_id
1 'polypeptide(L)'
;MTKVWITTMSTHIEAVINPLLAASEDEFVPDVIHLLSNPGIESKVPLVQEMMTAVTDAYGSGPAEVKVTTLDTETDFAGVISHIRDPIAAAHPSDVVAVDVTPGRKFMSAISFQAGIQFAADHVYYLYLDSDRHFGDLLPDIPTTAAQLIDFTEEL
;
A
#
# COMPACT_ATOMS: atom_id res chain seq x y z
N MET A 1 -18.18 7.03 4.63
CA MET A 1 -17.25 6.91 3.50
C MET A 1 -15.97 6.42 4.10
N THR A 2 -15.62 5.18 3.78
CA THR A 2 -14.44 4.50 4.31
C THR A 2 -13.33 4.62 3.28
N LYS A 3 -12.12 4.99 3.68
CA LYS A 3 -10.93 4.94 2.83
C LYS A 3 -10.24 3.60 3.02
N VAL A 4 -10.06 2.84 1.95
CA VAL A 4 -9.44 1.51 1.97
C VAL A 4 -8.10 1.58 1.26
N TRP A 5 -7.04 1.11 1.91
CA TRP A 5 -5.70 1.02 1.35
C TRP A 5 -5.30 -0.45 1.19
N ILE A 6 -4.90 -0.84 -0.02
CA ILE A 6 -4.50 -2.21 -0.33
C ILE A 6 -3.03 -2.20 -0.74
N THR A 7 -2.20 -2.96 -0.05
CA THR A 7 -0.75 -2.99 -0.32
C THR A 7 -0.15 -4.38 -0.05
N THR A 8 1.10 -4.56 -0.45
CA THR A 8 1.85 -5.80 -0.23
C THR A 8 3.04 -5.57 0.67
N MET A 9 3.47 -6.61 1.38
CA MET A 9 4.68 -6.57 2.18
C MET A 9 5.92 -6.58 1.30
N SER A 10 7.01 -6.02 1.82
CA SER A 10 8.34 -6.04 1.22
C SER A 10 9.38 -6.50 2.24
N THR A 11 10.56 -6.89 1.75
CA THR A 11 11.74 -7.06 2.62
C THR A 11 12.21 -5.72 3.20
N HIS A 12 11.74 -4.60 2.66
CA HIS A 12 12.06 -3.24 3.03
C HIS A 12 10.83 -2.58 3.66
N ILE A 13 10.94 -2.14 4.92
CA ILE A 13 9.81 -1.59 5.67
C ILE A 13 9.41 -0.22 5.09
N GLU A 14 10.40 0.60 4.79
CA GLU A 14 10.26 1.90 4.15
C GLU A 14 9.51 1.82 2.82
N ALA A 15 9.69 0.74 2.05
CA ALA A 15 8.98 0.55 0.78
C ALA A 15 7.47 0.32 0.97
N VAL A 16 7.05 -0.15 2.16
CA VAL A 16 5.63 -0.34 2.52
C VAL A 16 5.06 0.92 3.19
N ILE A 17 5.86 1.57 4.03
CA ILE A 17 5.39 2.69 4.87
C ILE A 17 5.43 4.03 4.13
N ASN A 18 6.44 4.30 3.32
CA ASN A 18 6.60 5.59 2.65
C ASN A 18 5.43 5.91 1.70
N PRO A 19 4.88 4.97 0.89
CA PRO A 19 3.71 5.25 0.08
C PRO A 19 2.48 5.64 0.92
N LEU A 20 2.27 4.99 2.07
CA LEU A 20 1.18 5.31 2.99
C LEU A 20 1.38 6.70 3.63
N LEU A 21 2.61 7.02 4.03
CA LEU A 21 2.97 8.35 4.54
C LEU A 21 2.68 9.43 3.48
N ALA A 22 3.15 9.23 2.26
CA ALA A 22 2.97 10.19 1.17
C ALA A 22 1.48 10.38 0.84
N ALA A 23 0.71 9.28 0.80
CA ALA A 23 -0.74 9.35 0.60
C ALA A 23 -1.44 10.09 1.74
N SER A 24 -0.99 9.88 2.99
CA SER A 24 -1.53 10.56 4.17
C SER A 24 -1.20 12.06 4.18
N GLU A 25 -0.01 12.45 3.72
CA GLU A 25 0.37 13.85 3.50
C GLU A 25 -0.47 14.51 2.40
N ASP A 26 -0.88 13.74 1.40
CA ASP A 26 -1.76 14.16 0.30
C ASP A 26 -3.26 13.92 0.60
N GLU A 27 -3.63 14.00 1.87
CA GLU A 27 -5.02 13.92 2.37
C GLU A 27 -5.76 12.55 2.17
N PHE A 28 -5.07 11.51 1.71
CA PHE A 28 -5.56 10.12 1.69
C PHE A 28 -5.10 9.34 2.93
N VAL A 29 -5.86 9.44 4.02
CA VAL A 29 -5.63 8.64 5.23
C VAL A 29 -6.65 7.49 5.29
N PRO A 30 -6.22 6.21 5.22
CA PRO A 30 -7.15 5.08 5.22
C PRO A 30 -7.73 4.76 6.61
N ASP A 31 -8.97 4.27 6.63
CA ASP A 31 -9.62 3.69 7.81
C ASP A 31 -9.37 2.18 7.91
N VAL A 32 -9.15 1.52 6.77
CA VAL A 32 -8.90 0.08 6.67
C VAL A 32 -7.71 -0.16 5.75
N ILE A 33 -6.76 -0.97 6.21
CA ILE A 33 -5.60 -1.38 5.43
C ILE A 33 -5.65 -2.89 5.20
N HIS A 34 -5.57 -3.31 3.94
CA HIS A 34 -5.34 -4.69 3.53
C HIS A 34 -3.85 -4.88 3.22
N LEU A 35 -3.18 -5.75 3.98
CA LEU A 35 -1.75 -6.01 3.89
C LEU A 35 -1.49 -7.46 3.51
N LEU A 36 -0.83 -7.70 2.37
CA LEU A 36 -0.43 -9.03 1.94
C LEU A 36 0.95 -9.41 2.48
N SER A 37 1.03 -10.44 3.31
CA SER A 37 2.28 -11.08 3.75
C SER A 37 2.59 -12.34 2.95
N ASN A 38 3.88 -12.61 2.77
CA ASN A 38 4.40 -13.79 2.08
C ASN A 38 5.38 -14.57 2.97
N PRO A 39 5.72 -15.82 2.63
CA PRO A 39 6.73 -16.58 3.34
C PRO A 39 8.09 -15.88 3.35
N GLY A 40 8.71 -15.80 4.52
CA GLY A 40 10.04 -15.22 4.75
C GLY A 40 10.05 -13.77 5.26
N ILE A 41 8.90 -13.10 5.34
CA ILE A 41 8.78 -11.70 5.83
C ILE A 41 7.71 -11.51 6.92
N GLU A 42 7.10 -12.60 7.39
CA GLU A 42 6.02 -12.59 8.39
C GLU A 42 6.47 -12.02 9.73
N SER A 43 7.75 -12.20 10.08
CA SER A 43 8.33 -11.64 11.31
C SER A 43 8.31 -10.11 11.35
N LYS A 44 8.18 -9.44 10.19
CA LYS A 44 8.10 -7.97 10.08
C LYS A 44 6.67 -7.44 10.19
N VAL A 45 5.65 -8.30 10.02
CA VAL A 45 4.24 -7.90 10.01
C VAL A 45 3.84 -7.12 11.27
N PRO A 46 4.18 -7.55 12.51
CA PRO A 46 3.79 -6.80 13.70
C PRO A 46 4.32 -5.37 13.72
N LEU A 47 5.58 -5.17 13.30
CA LEU A 47 6.20 -3.85 13.21
C LEU A 47 5.54 -2.99 12.12
N VAL A 48 5.27 -3.56 10.96
CA VAL A 48 4.58 -2.84 9.87
C VAL A 48 3.16 -2.44 10.29
N GLN A 49 2.42 -3.31 10.98
CA GLN A 49 1.10 -2.98 11.51
C GLN A 49 1.17 -1.84 12.54
N GLU A 50 2.14 -1.89 13.46
CA GLU A 50 2.38 -0.82 14.44
C GLU A 50 2.67 0.52 13.73
N MET A 51 3.52 0.52 12.70
CA MET A 51 3.84 1.73 11.94
C MET A 51 2.63 2.24 11.15
N MET A 52 1.87 1.37 10.49
CA MET A 52 0.66 1.75 9.75
C MET A 52 -0.40 2.38 10.66
N THR A 53 -0.63 1.78 11.83
CA THR A 53 -1.55 2.33 12.84
C THR A 53 -1.06 3.66 13.38
N ALA A 54 0.25 3.82 13.63
CA ALA A 54 0.82 5.08 14.05
C ALA A 54 0.68 6.19 12.99
N VAL A 55 0.92 5.88 11.71
CA VAL A 55 0.74 6.84 10.61
C VAL A 55 -0.72 7.27 10.51
N THR A 56 -1.65 6.32 10.49
CA THR A 56 -3.08 6.63 10.34
C THR A 56 -3.66 7.35 11.55
N ASP A 57 -3.18 7.06 12.76
CA ASP A 57 -3.54 7.81 13.97
C ASP A 57 -2.99 9.24 13.96
N ALA A 58 -1.77 9.45 13.45
CA ALA A 58 -1.15 10.77 13.40
C ALA A 58 -1.78 11.72 12.37
N TYR A 59 -2.17 11.20 11.19
CA TYR A 59 -2.75 12.00 10.11
C TYR A 59 -4.28 11.99 10.10
N GLY A 60 -4.89 10.96 10.69
CA GLY A 60 -6.33 10.74 10.67
C GLY A 60 -7.04 11.13 11.96
N SER A 61 -8.24 10.58 12.15
CA SER A 61 -9.02 10.72 13.40
C SER A 61 -8.87 9.53 14.35
N GLY A 62 -8.00 8.58 14.02
CA GLY A 62 -7.74 7.37 14.77
C GLY A 62 -6.97 6.33 13.96
N PRO A 63 -6.52 5.23 14.59
CA PRO A 63 -5.75 4.19 13.91
C PRO A 63 -6.64 3.38 12.95
N ALA A 64 -6.09 3.03 11.78
CA ALA A 64 -6.75 2.16 10.83
C ALA A 64 -6.85 0.71 11.32
N GLU A 65 -7.89 0.00 10.88
CA GLU A 65 -7.98 -1.45 11.01
C GLU A 65 -7.05 -2.13 10.00
N VAL A 66 -6.01 -2.86 10.45
CA VAL A 66 -5.09 -3.56 9.55
C VAL A 66 -5.45 -5.05 9.43
N LYS A 67 -5.89 -5.45 8.23
CA LYS A 67 -6.26 -6.83 7.85
C LYS A 67 -5.11 -7.47 7.10
N VAL A 68 -4.51 -8.49 7.71
CA VAL A 68 -3.38 -9.22 7.12
C VAL A 68 -3.88 -10.47 6.38
N THR A 69 -3.50 -10.60 5.12
CA THR A 69 -3.62 -11.85 4.35
C THR A 69 -2.24 -12.48 4.25
N THR A 70 -2.09 -13.76 4.57
CA THR A 70 -0.82 -14.48 4.45
C THR A 70 -0.91 -15.52 3.35
N LEU A 71 0.02 -15.50 2.39
CA LEU A 71 0.13 -16.55 1.38
C LEU A 71 0.96 -17.73 1.89
N ASP A 72 0.59 -18.95 1.49
CA ASP A 72 1.37 -20.16 1.75
C ASP A 72 2.65 -20.22 0.90
N THR A 73 2.63 -19.60 -0.29
CA THR A 73 3.78 -19.51 -1.21
C THR A 73 3.85 -18.12 -1.84
N GLU A 74 5.06 -17.58 -2.03
CA GLU A 74 5.28 -16.25 -2.64
C GLU A 74 4.70 -16.14 -4.06
N THR A 75 4.64 -17.27 -4.79
CA THR A 75 4.17 -17.36 -6.17
C THR A 75 2.70 -17.77 -6.30
N ASP A 76 1.92 -17.71 -5.22
CA ASP A 76 0.47 -17.86 -5.32
C ASP A 76 -0.15 -16.60 -5.95
N PHE A 77 -0.02 -16.50 -7.28
CA PHE A 77 -0.50 -15.35 -8.05
C PHE A 77 -2.02 -15.16 -7.92
N ALA A 78 -2.78 -16.26 -7.76
CA ALA A 78 -4.22 -16.18 -7.54
C ALA A 78 -4.55 -15.58 -6.17
N GLY A 79 -3.76 -15.91 -5.15
CA GLY A 79 -3.79 -15.27 -3.84
C GLY A 79 -3.49 -13.78 -3.90
N VAL A 80 -2.42 -13.37 -4.61
CA VAL A 80 -2.09 -11.94 -4.82
C VAL A 80 -3.24 -11.21 -5.51
N ILE A 81 -3.79 -11.76 -6.60
CA ILE A 81 -4.92 -11.14 -7.31
C ILE A 81 -6.14 -11.02 -6.39
N SER A 82 -6.48 -12.08 -5.65
CA SER A 82 -7.66 -12.08 -4.78
C SER A 82 -7.52 -11.11 -3.63
N HIS A 83 -6.32 -10.97 -3.05
CA HIS A 83 -6.03 -9.97 -2.02
C HIS A 83 -6.37 -8.55 -2.46
N ILE A 84 -6.20 -8.24 -3.75
CA ILE A 84 -6.44 -6.90 -4.30
C ILE A 84 -7.88 -6.76 -4.80
N ARG A 85 -8.37 -7.74 -5.54
CA ARG A 85 -9.73 -7.75 -6.10
C ARG A 85 -10.79 -7.74 -5.01
N ASP A 86 -10.65 -8.57 -3.98
CA ASP A 86 -11.74 -8.84 -3.06
C ASP A 86 -12.12 -7.62 -2.21
N PRO A 87 -11.17 -6.82 -1.67
CA PRO A 87 -11.52 -5.57 -0.99
C PRO A 87 -12.14 -4.53 -1.92
N ILE A 88 -11.66 -4.41 -3.18
CA ILE A 88 -12.27 -3.51 -4.17
C ILE A 88 -13.73 -3.93 -4.42
N ALA A 89 -13.98 -5.23 -4.65
CA ALA A 89 -15.32 -5.75 -4.93
C ALA A 89 -16.27 -5.69 -3.72
N ALA A 90 -15.73 -5.70 -2.49
CA ALA A 90 -16.49 -5.63 -1.26
C ALA A 90 -16.80 -4.18 -0.80
N ALA A 91 -16.11 -3.18 -1.36
CA ALA A 91 -16.29 -1.79 -1.01
C ALA A 91 -17.70 -1.29 -1.36
N HIS A 92 -18.29 -0.47 -0.49
CA HIS A 92 -19.55 0.19 -0.80
C HIS A 92 -19.30 1.26 -1.88
N PRO A 93 -20.27 1.60 -2.76
CA PRO A 93 -20.09 2.66 -3.77
C PRO A 93 -19.77 4.07 -3.23
N SER A 94 -19.77 4.27 -1.92
CA SER A 94 -19.41 5.52 -1.25
C SER A 94 -18.08 5.43 -0.51
N ASP A 95 -17.40 4.30 -0.58
CA ASP A 95 -16.05 4.13 -0.08
C ASP A 95 -15.06 4.54 -1.18
N VAL A 96 -13.82 4.80 -0.80
CA VAL A 96 -12.74 5.15 -1.73
C VAL A 96 -11.61 4.14 -1.55
N VAL A 97 -11.21 3.46 -2.62
CA VAL A 97 -10.25 2.36 -2.59
C VAL A 97 -8.98 2.75 -3.32
N ALA A 98 -7.86 2.66 -2.63
CA ALA A 98 -6.53 2.89 -3.16
C ALA A 98 -5.71 1.60 -3.17
N VAL A 99 -5.02 1.34 -4.28
CA VAL A 99 -4.06 0.23 -4.42
C VAL A 99 -2.66 0.79 -4.53
N ASP A 100 -1.79 0.41 -3.60
CA ASP A 100 -0.36 0.74 -3.64
C ASP A 100 0.42 -0.37 -4.34
N VAL A 101 1.13 0.02 -5.40
CA VAL A 101 1.90 -0.89 -6.26
C VAL A 101 3.40 -0.82 -5.99
N THR A 102 3.84 0.02 -5.05
CA THR A 102 5.24 0.27 -4.74
C THR A 102 5.96 -0.94 -4.12
N PRO A 103 5.44 -1.57 -3.04
CA PRO A 103 6.17 -2.63 -2.37
C PRO A 103 6.04 -3.98 -3.08
N GLY A 104 6.88 -4.90 -2.64
CA GLY A 104 6.85 -6.30 -3.04
C GLY A 104 7.77 -6.61 -4.22
N ARG A 105 7.62 -7.83 -4.73
CA ARG A 105 8.38 -8.27 -5.92
C ARG A 105 7.77 -7.62 -7.16
N LYS A 106 8.57 -7.48 -8.22
CA LYS A 106 8.11 -6.91 -9.51
C LYS A 106 6.80 -7.50 -10.04
N PHE A 107 6.59 -8.81 -9.86
CA PHE A 107 5.35 -9.44 -10.30
C PHE A 107 4.16 -9.03 -9.42
N MET A 108 4.36 -8.77 -8.13
CA MET A 108 3.32 -8.25 -7.25
C MET A 108 2.94 -6.84 -7.66
N SER A 109 3.90 -5.94 -7.88
CA SER A 109 3.64 -4.59 -8.40
C SER A 109 2.87 -4.63 -9.74
N ALA A 110 3.27 -5.50 -10.66
CA ALA A 110 2.59 -5.65 -11.95
C ALA A 110 1.15 -6.18 -11.80
N ILE A 111 0.93 -7.17 -10.92
CA ILE A 111 -0.40 -7.68 -10.60
C ILE A 111 -1.24 -6.60 -9.92
N SER A 112 -0.69 -5.87 -8.94
CA SER A 112 -1.38 -4.81 -8.22
C SER A 112 -1.82 -3.69 -9.13
N PHE A 113 -0.92 -3.23 -10.00
CA PHE A 113 -1.25 -2.23 -11.01
C PHE A 113 -2.37 -2.72 -11.94
N GLN A 114 -2.19 -3.91 -12.53
CA GLN A 114 -3.15 -4.45 -13.48
C GLN A 114 -4.52 -4.70 -12.83
N ALA A 115 -4.55 -5.23 -11.60
CA ALA A 115 -5.77 -5.50 -10.86
C ALA A 115 -6.45 -4.21 -10.41
N GLY A 116 -5.70 -3.22 -9.90
CA GLY A 116 -6.23 -1.92 -9.50
C GLY A 116 -6.95 -1.23 -10.66
N ILE A 117 -6.33 -1.19 -11.84
CA ILE A 117 -6.97 -0.65 -13.06
C ILE A 117 -8.13 -1.52 -13.54
N GLN A 118 -7.95 -2.85 -13.65
CA GLN A 118 -8.97 -3.75 -14.18
C GLN A 118 -10.26 -3.73 -13.33
N PHE A 119 -10.11 -3.68 -12.00
CA PHE A 119 -11.24 -3.71 -11.07
C PHE A 119 -11.70 -2.31 -10.64
N ALA A 120 -11.18 -1.26 -11.28
CA ALA A 120 -11.58 0.13 -11.09
C ALA A 120 -11.46 0.60 -9.63
N ALA A 121 -10.29 0.40 -9.01
CA ALA A 121 -9.94 1.15 -7.80
C ALA A 121 -9.95 2.65 -8.10
N ASP A 122 -10.33 3.47 -7.11
CA ASP A 122 -10.37 4.93 -7.26
C ASP A 122 -8.96 5.51 -7.45
N HIS A 123 -7.97 4.91 -6.79
CA HIS A 123 -6.56 5.31 -6.88
C HIS A 123 -5.65 4.10 -7.09
N VAL A 124 -4.59 4.28 -7.88
CA VAL A 124 -3.52 3.29 -8.06
C VAL A 124 -2.19 4.00 -7.86
N TYR A 125 -1.72 3.99 -6.62
CA TYR A 125 -0.55 4.75 -6.20
C TYR A 125 0.77 4.02 -6.43
N TYR A 126 1.77 4.80 -6.82
CA TYR A 126 3.17 4.41 -6.86
C TYR A 126 4.04 5.52 -6.29
N LEU A 127 4.85 5.21 -5.29
CA LEU A 127 5.85 6.15 -4.78
C LEU A 127 7.13 6.05 -5.61
N TYR A 128 7.39 7.08 -6.41
CA TYR A 128 8.63 7.25 -7.13
C TYR A 128 9.69 7.88 -6.22
N LEU A 129 10.90 7.32 -6.23
CA LEU A 129 12.10 7.90 -5.64
C LEU A 129 13.08 8.30 -6.73
N ASP A 130 13.63 9.51 -6.64
CA ASP A 130 14.55 10.08 -7.64
C ASP A 130 15.90 9.34 -7.72
N SER A 131 16.27 8.63 -6.64
CA SER A 131 17.57 8.03 -6.45
C SER A 131 17.55 6.95 -5.38
N ASP A 132 18.28 5.87 -5.64
CA ASP A 132 18.51 4.76 -4.70
C ASP A 132 19.25 5.20 -3.41
N ARG A 133 19.81 6.42 -3.36
CA ARG A 133 20.51 6.94 -2.19
C ARG A 133 19.63 7.06 -0.95
N HIS A 134 18.31 7.17 -1.16
CA HIS A 134 17.29 7.30 -0.12
C HIS A 134 16.64 5.96 0.23
N PHE A 135 17.18 4.86 -0.33
CA PHE A 135 16.69 3.53 -0.02
C PHE A 135 17.07 3.16 1.41
N GLY A 136 16.08 2.79 2.22
CA GLY A 136 16.23 2.58 3.66
C GLY A 136 15.75 3.74 4.52
N ASP A 137 15.55 4.92 3.94
CA ASP A 137 15.08 6.11 4.67
C ASP A 137 13.55 6.17 4.71
N LEU A 138 13.00 6.66 5.82
CA LEU A 138 11.57 6.97 5.92
C LEU A 138 11.28 8.31 5.26
N LEU A 139 10.08 8.47 4.70
CA LEU A 139 9.67 9.66 3.94
C LEU A 139 10.02 11.00 4.62
N PRO A 140 9.86 11.20 5.95
CA PRO A 140 10.19 12.47 6.60
C PRO A 140 11.67 12.84 6.55
N ASP A 141 12.56 11.87 6.32
CA ASP A 141 14.00 12.06 6.20
C ASP A 141 14.44 12.27 4.72
N ILE A 142 13.53 12.04 3.77
CA ILE A 142 13.79 12.20 2.33
C ILE A 142 13.45 13.64 1.90
N PRO A 143 14.32 14.33 1.14
CA PRO A 143 13.98 15.64 0.57
C PRO A 143 12.69 15.57 -0.25
N THR A 144 11.79 16.53 -0.08
CA THR A 144 10.48 16.53 -0.78
C THR A 144 10.59 16.57 -2.30
N THR A 145 11.71 17.05 -2.85
CA THR A 145 11.97 17.03 -4.30
C THR A 145 12.44 15.67 -4.81
N ALA A 146 12.70 14.71 -3.91
CA ALA A 146 13.29 13.40 -4.20
C ALA A 146 12.30 12.24 -4.10
N ALA A 147 11.07 12.51 -3.65
CA ALA A 147 9.99 11.54 -3.60
C ALA A 147 8.72 12.15 -4.23
N GLN A 148 8.00 11.36 -5.01
CA GLN A 148 6.74 11.78 -5.61
C GLN A 148 5.75 10.61 -5.53
N LEU A 149 4.58 10.84 -4.93
CA LEU A 149 3.45 9.94 -5.06
C LEU A 149 2.79 10.18 -6.41
N ILE A 150 2.67 9.14 -7.21
CA ILE A 150 2.02 9.17 -8.52
C ILE A 150 0.73 8.38 -8.40
N ASP A 151 -0.39 8.93 -8.86
CA ASP A 151 -1.63 8.21 -9.04
C ASP A 151 -1.84 7.85 -10.51
N PHE A 152 -1.75 6.56 -10.83
CA PHE A 152 -1.91 6.10 -12.20
C PHE A 152 -3.33 6.22 -12.74
N THR A 153 -4.35 6.42 -11.90
CA THR A 153 -5.72 6.68 -12.40
C THR A 153 -5.87 8.08 -12.98
N GLU A 154 -4.98 9.03 -12.63
CA GLU A 154 -4.94 10.38 -13.21
C GLU A 154 -4.08 10.46 -14.49
N GLU A 155 -3.20 9.47 -14.71
CA GLU A 155 -2.23 9.44 -15.82
C GLU A 155 -2.67 8.58 -17.02
N LEU A 156 -3.79 7.83 -16.90
CA LEU A 156 -4.32 6.89 -17.90
C LEU A 156 -5.70 7.30 -18.44
#